data_AF-A0A520K624-F1
#
_entry.id   AF-A0A520K624-F1
#
_cell.length_a   1.000
_cell.length_b   1.000
_cell.length_c   1.000
_cell.angle_alpha   90.00
_cell.angle_beta   90.00
_cell.angle_gamma   90.00
#
_symmetry.space_group_name_H-M   'P 1'
#
loop_
_entity.id
_entity.type
_entity.pdbx_description
1 polymer ?
#
loop_
_entity_poly.entity_id
_entity_poly.type
_entity_poly.pdbx_seq_one_letter_code
_entity_poly.pdbx_strand_id
1 'polypeptide(L)' 'MPELVIKIPERFKVDESELAKGVEEFIKLRLTRDLLLERLDELLKNSGLTEEECIELGREVKKGRFERLKQLGFV' A
#
# COMPACT_ATOMS: atom_id res chain seq x y z
N MET A 1 -32.84 -13.37 -22.67
CA MET A 1 -31.75 -12.51 -22.16
C MET A 1 -30.60 -12.62 -23.13
N PRO A 2 -30.04 -11.52 -23.65
CA PRO A 2 -28.88 -11.60 -24.54
C PRO A 2 -27.68 -12.14 -23.77
N GLU A 3 -26.99 -13.12 -24.34
CA GLU A 3 -25.81 -13.75 -23.76
C GLU A 3 -24.57 -13.01 -24.26
N LEU A 4 -23.80 -12.40 -23.34
CA LEU A 4 -22.61 -11.63 -23.68
C LEU A 4 -21.36 -12.53 -23.57
N VAL A 5 -20.86 -13.01 -24.71
CA VAL A 5 -19.66 -13.86 -24.74
C VAL A 5 -18.41 -12.99 -24.89
N ILE A 6 -17.65 -12.83 -23.81
CA ILE A 6 -16.36 -12.12 -23.81
C ILE A 6 -15.25 -13.13 -24.09
N LYS A 7 -14.57 -12.99 -25.25
CA LYS A 7 -13.37 -13.78 -25.58
C LYS A 7 -12.14 -13.04 -25.11
N ILE A 8 -11.38 -13.63 -24.19
CA ILE A 8 -10.08 -13.09 -23.75
C ILE A 8 -9.00 -13.51 -24.77
N PRO A 9 -8.31 -12.56 -25.43
CA PRO A 9 -7.22 -12.87 -26.34
C PRO A 9 -6.08 -13.62 -25.65
N GLU A 10 -5.41 -14.55 -26.34
CA GLU A 10 -4.37 -15.39 -25.74
C GLU A 10 -3.20 -14.62 -25.11
N ARG A 11 -2.85 -13.44 -25.65
CA ARG A 11 -1.84 -12.54 -25.07
C ARG A 11 -2.16 -12.05 -23.65
N PHE A 12 -3.40 -12.21 -23.20
CA PHE A 12 -3.87 -11.87 -21.86
C PHE A 12 -4.21 -13.11 -21.02
N LYS A 13 -3.91 -14.33 -21.50
CA LYS A 13 -3.91 -15.51 -20.64
C LYS A 13 -2.79 -15.31 -19.62
N VAL A 14 -3.18 -15.20 -18.36
CA VAL A 14 -2.26 -15.10 -17.23
C VAL A 14 -2.02 -16.51 -16.73
N ASP A 15 -0.77 -16.85 -16.39
CA ASP A 15 -0.48 -18.07 -15.65
C ASP A 15 -1.15 -17.97 -14.26
N GLU A 16 -2.04 -18.91 -13.94
CA GLU A 16 -2.74 -18.96 -12.66
C GLU A 16 -1.76 -19.02 -11.48
N SER A 17 -0.58 -19.63 -11.67
CA SER A 17 0.49 -19.68 -10.68
C SER A 17 1.11 -18.30 -10.43
N GLU A 18 1.35 -17.52 -11.48
CA GLU A 18 1.84 -16.14 -11.34
C GLU A 18 0.80 -15.23 -10.71
N LEU A 19 -0.47 -15.39 -11.09
CA LEU A 19 -1.57 -14.64 -10.48
C LEU A 19 -1.71 -14.98 -8.99
N ALA A 20 -1.63 -16.26 -8.62
CA ALA A 20 -1.69 -16.70 -7.24
C ALA A 20 -0.54 -16.11 -6.40
N LYS A 21 0.68 -16.10 -6.93
CA LYS A 21 1.83 -15.44 -6.28
C LYS A 21 1.61 -13.95 -6.09
N GLY A 22 1.13 -13.24 -7.13
CA GLY A 22 0.84 -11.81 -7.04
C GLY A 22 -0.21 -11.48 -5.99
N VAL A 23 -1.26 -12.31 -5.89
CA VAL A 23 -2.29 -12.19 -4.84
C VAL A 23 -1.70 -12.47 -3.45
N GLU A 24 -0.88 -13.50 -3.31
CA GLU A 24 -0.22 -13.85 -2.04
C GLU A 24 0.69 -12.71 -1.54
N GLU A 25 1.51 -12.15 -2.42
CA GLU A 25 2.37 -11.00 -2.10
C GLU A 25 1.55 -9.78 -1.69
N PHE A 26 0.48 -9.47 -2.42
CA PHE A 26 -0.42 -8.37 -2.07
C PHE A 26 -1.05 -8.55 -0.69
N ILE A 27 -1.51 -9.77 -0.37
CA ILE A 27 -2.08 -10.09 0.94
C ILE A 27 -1.01 -9.93 2.04
N LYS A 28 0.22 -10.43 1.83
CA LYS A 28 1.33 -10.28 2.78
C LYS A 28 1.65 -8.81 3.05
N LEU A 29 1.71 -7.97 2.01
CA LEU A 29 1.93 -6.54 2.17
C LEU A 29 0.81 -5.87 2.97
N ARG A 30 -0.44 -6.24 2.71
CA ARG A 30 -1.59 -5.73 3.45
C ARG A 30 -1.52 -6.11 4.93
N LEU A 31 -1.29 -7.38 5.24
CA LEU A 31 -1.15 -7.86 6.62
C LEU A 31 0.02 -7.18 7.34
N THR A 32 1.15 -7.02 6.64
CA THR A 32 2.34 -6.33 7.20
C THR A 32 2.02 -4.88 7.55
N ARG A 33 1.30 -4.16 6.67
CA ARG A 33 0.86 -2.79 6.95
C ARG A 33 -0.04 -2.74 8.18
N ASP A 34 -1.01 -3.63 8.26
CA ASP A 34 -2.00 -3.61 9.35
C ASP A 34 -1.30 -3.87 10.71
N LEU A 35 -0.36 -4.83 10.77
CA LEU A 35 0.48 -5.07 11.96
C LEU A 35 1.37 -3.87 12.34
N LEU A 36 1.93 -3.17 11.34
CA LEU A 36 2.74 -1.98 11.60
C LEU A 36 1.90 -0.82 12.16
N LEU A 37 0.67 -0.66 11.69
CA LEU A 37 -0.26 0.35 12.20
C LEU A 37 -0.68 0.04 13.64
N GLU A 38 -1.06 -1.20 13.95
CA GLU A 38 -1.35 -1.61 15.33
C GLU A 38 -0.18 -1.32 16.27
N ARG A 39 1.04 -1.66 15.83
CA ARG A 39 2.24 -1.37 16.62
C ARG A 39 2.47 0.13 16.81
N LEU A 40 2.20 0.92 15.78
CA LEU A 40 2.34 2.37 15.85
C LEU A 40 1.33 2.98 16.82
N ASP A 41 0.09 2.51 16.79
CA ASP A 41 -0.97 2.92 17.73
C ASP A 41 -0.57 2.60 19.17
N GLU A 42 0.01 1.42 19.44
CA GLU A 42 0.54 1.10 20.77
C GLU A 42 1.67 2.04 21.23
N LEU A 43 2.57 2.41 20.31
CA LEU A 43 3.67 3.33 20.61
C LEU A 43 3.16 4.75 20.87
N LEU A 44 2.10 5.14 20.19
CA LEU A 44 1.48 6.46 20.28
C LEU A 44 0.29 6.53 21.25
N LYS A 45 -0.05 5.44 21.96
CA LYS A 45 -1.23 5.41 22.85
C LYS A 45 -1.24 6.45 23.98
N ASN A 46 -0.06 6.96 24.35
CA ASN A 46 0.11 8.00 25.36
C ASN A 46 0.41 9.37 24.73
N SER A 47 0.31 9.47 23.41
CA SER A 47 0.43 10.72 22.67
C SER A 47 -0.66 11.68 23.14
N GLY A 48 -0.27 12.92 23.44
CA GLY A 48 -1.24 14.01 23.62
C GLY A 48 -1.71 14.60 22.29
N LEU A 49 -1.23 14.08 21.16
CA LEU A 49 -1.55 14.60 19.84
C LEU A 49 -2.97 14.22 19.45
N THR A 50 -3.68 15.16 18.83
CA THR A 50 -4.96 14.87 18.19
C THR A 50 -4.76 14.07 16.91
N GLU A 51 -5.85 13.52 16.39
CA GLU A 51 -5.86 12.82 15.10
C GLU A 51 -5.41 13.75 13.97
N GLU A 52 -5.84 15.03 13.98
CA GLU A 52 -5.42 16.00 12.97
C GLU A 52 -3.93 16.27 13.01
N GLU A 53 -3.34 16.41 14.20
CA GLU A 53 -1.90 16.62 14.38
C GLU A 53 -1.11 15.40 13.91
N CYS A 54 -1.61 14.18 14.15
CA CYS A 54 -1.01 12.96 13.62
C CYS A 54 -1.04 12.92 12.08
N ILE A 55 -2.15 13.33 11.46
CA ILE A 55 -2.27 13.40 10.00
C ILE A 55 -1.30 14.44 9.42
N GLU A 56 -1.16 15.60 10.06
CA GLU A 56 -0.26 16.66 9.63
C GLU A 56 1.20 16.22 9.70
N LEU A 57 1.62 15.62 10.83
CA LEU A 57 2.94 14.99 10.98
C LEU A 57 3.21 13.97 9.88
N GLY A 58 2.23 13.12 9.56
CA GLY A 58 2.36 12.16 8.46
C GLY A 58 2.63 12.81 7.10
N ARG A 59 1.99 13.95 6.82
CA ARG A 59 2.21 14.72 5.58
C ARG A 59 3.61 15.35 5.54
N GLU A 60 4.08 15.89 6.66
CA GLU A 60 5.41 16.49 6.77
C GLU A 60 6.52 15.44 6.56
N VAL A 61 6.41 14.28 7.23
CA VAL A 61 7.35 13.17 7.05
C VAL A 61 7.41 12.72 5.60
N LYS A 62 6.25 12.61 4.94
CA LYS A 62 6.17 12.26 3.51
C LYS A 62 6.87 13.29 2.63
N LYS A 63 6.66 14.59 2.90
CA LYS A 63 7.30 15.68 2.17
C LYS A 63 8.82 15.65 2.34
N GLY A 64 9.32 15.54 3.57
CA GLY A 64 10.75 15.47 3.86
C GLY A 64 11.42 14.24 3.22
N ARG A 65 10.74 13.08 3.23
CA ARG A 65 11.21 11.88 2.51
C ARG A 65 11.32 12.13 1.01
N PHE A 66 10.31 12.76 0.42
CA PHE A 66 10.30 13.06 -1.02
C PHE A 66 11.41 14.04 -1.43
N GLU A 67 11.63 15.09 -0.64
CA GLU A 67 12.74 16.03 -0.85
C GLU A 67 14.10 15.33 -0.77
N ARG A 68 14.28 14.42 0.20
CA ARG A 68 15.50 13.61 0.30
C ARG A 68 15.70 12.70 -0.92
N LEU A 69 14.63 12.09 -1.44
CA LEU A 69 14.72 11.25 -2.64
C LEU A 69 15.11 12.07 -3.88
N LYS A 70 14.62 13.31 -4.00
CA LYS A 70 15.03 14.25 -5.05
C LYS A 70 16.52 14.59 -4.97
N GLN A 71 17.02 14.89 -3.77
CA GLN A 71 18.44 15.17 -3.57
C GLN A 71 19.35 14.00 -3.95
N LEU A 72 18.84 12.78 -3.80
CA LEU A 72 19.54 11.54 -4.17
C LEU A 72 19.32 11.13 -5.64
N GLY A 73 18.50 11.87 -6.40
CA GLY A 73 18.24 11.59 -7.82
C GLY A 73 17.34 10.37 -8.08
N PHE A 74 16.61 9.89 -7.07
CA PHE A 74 15.68 8.77 -7.23
C PHE A 74 14.29 9.18 -7.75
N VAL A 75 13.95 10.46 -7.65
CA VAL A 75 12.70 11.07 -8.14
C VAL A 75 12.95 12.49 -8.64
#